data_AF-A0A1W9P533-F1
#
_entry.id   AF-A0A1W9P533-F1
#
_cell.length_a   1.000
_cell.length_b   1.000
_cell.length_c   1.000
_cell.angle_alpha   90.00
_cell.angle_beta   90.00
_cell.angle_gamma   90.00
#
_symmetry.space_group_name_H-M   'P 1'
#
loop_
_entity.id
_entity.type
_entity.pdbx_description
1 polymer ?
#
loop_
_entity_poly.entity_id
_entity_poly.type
_entity_poly.pdbx_seq_one_letter_code
_entity_poly.pdbx_strand_id
1 'polypeptide(L)'
;MSKVILSLGLLGLFITSPVLSAESEDYCCVVYFTGVGCPHCANTDLLVLEELFKKRDNFIVIEYEIYHQRENGSLLMEYNNNYASGLGIPLIIFNKDKHFKGDKLILGNISETIDRLNSNPCPLKDGSSATFDELHLTTLPGKPKIWKGEKILVRIGSEGDGDNALLKDLLTTEDFLSILQKIKFRFRPIEPLPVMLF
;
A
#
# COMPACT_ATOMS: atom_id res chain seq x y z
N MET A 1 24.48 29.11 -69.44
CA MET A 1 24.86 28.66 -68.07
C MET A 1 23.74 29.06 -67.12
N SER A 2 22.96 28.11 -66.62
CA SER A 2 22.38 28.15 -65.27
C SER A 2 21.68 26.81 -65.02
N LYS A 3 22.10 26.09 -63.97
CA LYS A 3 21.52 24.82 -63.53
C LYS A 3 20.40 25.13 -62.54
N VAL A 4 19.17 24.68 -62.84
CA VAL A 4 18.07 24.65 -61.87
C VAL A 4 18.07 23.25 -61.26
N ILE A 5 18.47 23.11 -60.01
CA ILE A 5 18.38 21.87 -59.25
C ILE A 5 17.08 21.94 -58.44
N LEU A 6 16.11 21.12 -58.83
CA LEU A 6 14.85 20.95 -58.13
C LEU A 6 15.05 19.91 -57.01
N SER A 7 15.36 20.35 -55.79
CA SER A 7 15.44 19.47 -54.62
C SER A 7 14.05 19.36 -53.99
N LEU A 8 13.38 18.23 -54.22
CA LEU A 8 12.11 17.86 -53.61
C LEU A 8 12.36 17.54 -52.11
N GLY A 9 12.15 18.51 -51.24
CA GLY A 9 12.26 18.34 -49.79
C GLY A 9 11.07 17.54 -49.25
N LEU A 10 11.31 16.27 -48.90
CA LEU A 10 10.35 15.44 -48.19
C LEU A 10 10.30 15.91 -46.73
N LEU A 11 9.35 16.78 -46.41
CA LEU A 11 9.11 17.28 -45.06
C LEU A 11 8.46 16.15 -44.24
N GLY A 12 9.31 15.35 -43.58
CA GLY A 12 8.87 14.31 -42.65
C GLY A 12 8.13 14.93 -41.47
N LEU A 13 6.82 14.76 -41.45
CA LEU A 13 5.95 15.14 -40.34
C LEU A 13 6.22 14.18 -39.17
N PHE A 14 7.12 14.56 -38.26
CA PHE A 14 7.33 13.86 -37.01
C PHE A 14 6.08 14.00 -36.13
N ILE A 15 5.24 12.97 -36.14
CA ILE A 15 4.10 12.84 -35.22
C ILE A 15 4.70 12.55 -33.85
N THR A 16 4.92 13.59 -33.04
CA THR A 16 5.27 13.44 -31.64
C THR A 16 4.01 13.05 -30.88
N SER A 17 3.79 11.74 -30.72
CA SER A 17 2.78 11.24 -29.78
C SER A 17 3.12 11.76 -28.38
N PRO A 18 2.18 12.31 -27.61
CA PRO A 18 2.41 12.52 -26.19
C PRO A 18 2.61 11.15 -25.56
N VAL A 19 3.84 10.87 -25.11
CA VAL A 19 4.10 9.74 -24.22
C VAL A 19 3.39 10.11 -22.92
N LEU A 20 2.24 9.47 -22.68
CA LEU A 20 1.59 9.49 -21.38
C LEU A 20 2.50 8.72 -20.43
N SER A 21 3.46 9.41 -19.82
CA SER A 21 4.22 8.85 -18.72
C SER A 21 3.24 8.74 -17.57
N ALA A 22 2.93 7.51 -17.13
CA ALA A 22 2.29 7.32 -15.84
C ALA A 22 3.24 7.95 -14.81
N GLU A 23 2.83 9.03 -14.15
CA GLU A 23 3.56 9.55 -13.01
C GLU A 23 3.52 8.46 -11.94
N SER A 24 4.67 7.97 -11.50
CA SER A 24 4.74 7.08 -10.34
C SER A 24 4.20 7.84 -9.14
N GLU A 25 3.06 7.43 -8.60
CA GLU A 25 2.51 8.04 -7.39
C GLU A 25 3.47 7.78 -6.22
N ASP A 26 4.00 8.85 -5.64
CA ASP A 26 4.84 8.77 -4.47
C ASP A 26 3.97 8.46 -3.23
N TYR A 27 3.93 7.18 -2.85
CA TYR A 27 3.17 6.73 -1.68
C TYR A 27 3.91 6.95 -0.35
N CYS A 28 3.17 7.25 0.71
CA CYS A 28 3.59 7.14 2.10
C CYS A 28 3.15 5.77 2.63
N CYS A 29 4.10 4.86 2.83
CA CYS A 29 3.82 3.47 3.15
C CYS A 29 4.29 3.11 4.56
N VAL A 30 3.42 2.46 5.34
CA VAL A 30 3.72 2.08 6.73
C VAL A 30 3.41 0.62 6.99
N VAL A 31 4.17 0.04 7.92
CA VAL A 31 3.81 -1.25 8.54
C VAL A 31 3.11 -0.96 9.87
N TYR A 32 1.95 -1.57 10.09
CA TYR A 32 1.14 -1.37 11.27
C TYR A 32 0.81 -2.71 11.95
N PHE A 33 1.33 -2.92 13.14
CA PHE A 33 0.99 -4.06 13.99
C PHE A 33 -0.12 -3.70 14.95
N THR A 34 -1.19 -4.50 14.94
CA THR A 34 -2.40 -4.32 15.76
C THR A 34 -2.93 -5.67 16.26
N GLY A 35 -4.03 -5.66 17.01
CA GLY A 35 -4.66 -6.85 17.55
C GLY A 35 -6.14 -6.64 17.85
N VAL A 36 -7.02 -7.49 17.32
CA VAL A 36 -8.46 -7.39 17.63
C VAL A 36 -8.66 -7.79 19.10
N GLY A 37 -9.26 -6.89 19.89
CA GLY A 37 -9.39 -7.05 21.35
C GLY A 37 -8.28 -6.39 22.17
N CYS A 38 -7.34 -5.68 21.54
CA CYS A 38 -6.35 -4.83 22.22
C CYS A 38 -6.93 -3.42 22.49
N PRO A 39 -7.18 -3.00 23.75
CA PRO A 39 -7.79 -1.70 24.04
C PRO A 39 -6.98 -0.50 23.55
N HIS A 40 -5.64 -0.57 23.64
CA HIS A 40 -4.77 0.49 23.12
C HIS A 40 -4.79 0.56 21.60
N CYS A 41 -4.94 -0.58 20.91
CA CYS A 41 -4.97 -0.63 19.46
C CYS A 41 -6.29 -0.07 18.91
N ALA A 42 -7.41 -0.35 19.59
CA ALA A 42 -8.71 0.21 19.24
C ALA A 42 -8.70 1.75 19.21
N ASN A 43 -7.89 2.40 20.07
CA ASN A 43 -7.72 3.85 20.06
C ASN A 43 -7.04 4.36 18.77
N THR A 44 -6.15 3.58 18.17
CA THR A 44 -5.38 3.96 16.98
C THR A 44 -5.95 3.45 15.67
N ASP A 45 -6.67 2.32 15.69
CA ASP A 45 -7.19 1.67 14.48
C ASP A 45 -8.10 2.62 13.68
N LEU A 46 -8.99 3.39 14.34
CA LEU A 46 -9.85 4.36 13.66
C LEU A 46 -9.03 5.43 12.93
N LEU A 47 -7.98 5.96 13.56
CA LEU A 47 -7.12 6.96 12.93
C LEU A 47 -6.32 6.36 11.77
N VAL A 48 -5.66 5.21 12.01
CA VAL A 48 -4.72 4.60 11.07
C VAL A 48 -5.42 3.97 9.87
N LEU A 49 -6.55 3.30 10.09
CA LEU A 49 -7.23 2.47 9.09
C LEU A 49 -8.47 3.15 8.47
N GLU A 50 -8.85 4.34 8.94
CA GLU A 50 -10.00 5.07 8.37
C GLU A 50 -9.71 6.57 8.18
N GLU A 51 -9.42 7.32 9.25
CA GLU A 51 -9.38 8.79 9.17
C GLU A 51 -8.24 9.33 8.31
N LEU A 52 -7.07 8.68 8.31
CA LEU A 52 -5.94 9.11 7.49
C LEU A 52 -6.21 8.96 6.00
N PHE A 53 -6.95 7.94 5.58
CA PHE A 53 -7.32 7.74 4.18
C PHE A 53 -8.26 8.83 3.65
N LYS A 54 -9.12 9.40 4.50
CA LYS A 54 -9.99 10.53 4.12
C LYS A 54 -9.21 11.82 3.82
N LYS A 55 -7.95 11.90 4.24
CA LYS A 55 -7.08 13.09 4.11
C LYS A 55 -5.95 12.89 3.10
N ARG A 56 -5.64 11.65 2.73
CA ARG A 56 -4.43 11.28 1.99
C ARG A 56 -4.69 10.09 1.08
N ASP A 57 -4.79 10.36 -0.22
CA ASP A 57 -4.99 9.31 -1.24
C ASP A 57 -3.72 8.48 -1.49
N ASN A 58 -2.55 9.06 -1.20
CA ASN A 58 -1.23 8.43 -1.36
C ASN A 58 -0.74 7.67 -0.10
N PHE A 59 -1.64 7.27 0.79
CA PHE A 59 -1.28 6.53 2.01
C PHE A 59 -1.53 5.03 1.85
N ILE A 60 -0.59 4.21 2.30
CA ILE A 60 -0.66 2.74 2.25
C ILE A 60 -0.31 2.16 3.60
N VAL A 61 -1.16 1.26 4.10
CA VAL A 61 -0.92 0.53 5.35
C VAL A 61 -0.78 -0.95 5.06
N ILE A 62 0.36 -1.54 5.43
CA ILE A 62 0.56 -2.99 5.53
C ILE A 62 0.25 -3.38 6.98
N GLU A 63 -0.97 -3.85 7.22
CA GLU A 63 -1.46 -4.23 8.53
C GLU A 63 -1.10 -5.69 8.84
N TYR A 64 -0.53 -5.91 10.02
CA TYR A 64 -0.32 -7.21 10.63
C TYR A 64 -1.09 -7.30 11.94
N GLU A 65 -2.24 -7.95 11.90
CA GLU A 65 -2.99 -8.33 13.11
C GLU A 65 -2.33 -9.56 13.74
N ILE A 66 -2.08 -9.58 15.05
CA ILE A 66 -1.27 -10.66 15.66
C ILE A 66 -2.00 -11.54 16.68
N TYR A 67 -3.23 -11.21 17.09
CA TYR A 67 -3.99 -12.01 18.06
C TYR A 67 -4.77 -13.15 17.40
N HIS A 68 -5.42 -12.87 16.27
CA HIS A 68 -6.20 -13.85 15.51
C HIS A 68 -5.43 -14.41 14.30
N GLN A 69 -4.44 -13.68 13.78
CA GLN A 69 -3.51 -14.17 12.77
C GLN A 69 -2.13 -14.44 13.39
N ARG A 70 -2.04 -15.49 14.20
CA ARG A 70 -0.84 -15.82 15.01
C ARG A 70 0.47 -15.92 14.22
N GLU A 71 0.41 -16.32 12.96
CA GLU A 71 1.57 -16.36 12.05
C GLU A 71 2.21 -14.99 11.81
N ASN A 72 1.47 -13.89 11.98
CA ASN A 72 2.04 -12.54 11.93
C ASN A 72 2.83 -12.19 13.21
N GLY A 73 2.64 -12.93 14.30
CA GLY A 73 3.24 -12.63 15.60
C GLY A 73 4.77 -12.69 15.58
N SER A 74 5.37 -13.62 14.84
CA SER A 74 6.84 -13.69 14.70
C SER A 74 7.43 -12.51 13.94
N LEU A 75 6.65 -11.90 13.03
CA LEU A 75 7.09 -10.73 12.26
C LEU A 75 7.35 -9.54 13.17
N LEU A 76 6.61 -9.38 14.28
CA LEU A 76 6.87 -8.31 15.24
C LEU A 76 8.32 -8.35 15.77
N MET A 77 8.84 -9.56 15.99
CA MET A 77 10.23 -9.76 16.42
C MET A 77 11.21 -9.47 15.27
N GLU A 78 10.93 -9.92 14.05
CA GLU A 78 11.77 -9.64 12.87
C GLU A 78 11.90 -8.13 12.61
N TYR A 79 10.78 -7.40 12.63
CA TYR A 79 10.78 -5.96 12.50
C TYR A 79 11.52 -5.29 13.68
N ASN A 80 11.29 -5.72 14.93
CA ASN A 80 12.03 -5.17 16.06
C ASN A 80 13.56 -5.35 15.91
N ASN A 81 14.02 -6.50 15.41
CA ASN A 81 15.45 -6.76 15.25
C ASN A 81 16.09 -5.85 14.19
N ASN A 82 15.34 -5.43 13.18
CA ASN A 82 15.85 -4.62 12.07
C ASN A 82 15.57 -3.11 12.20
N TYR A 83 14.57 -2.73 13.00
CA TYR A 83 14.12 -1.34 13.16
C TYR A 83 14.22 -0.81 14.60
N ALA A 84 14.61 -1.64 15.56
CA ALA A 84 14.62 -1.30 17.00
C ALA A 84 13.26 -0.76 17.50
N SER A 85 12.16 -1.20 16.88
CA SER A 85 10.81 -0.63 17.05
C SER A 85 10.14 -0.96 18.40
N GLY A 86 10.62 -1.99 19.09
CA GLY A 86 9.98 -2.62 20.24
C GLY A 86 8.96 -3.69 19.86
N LEU A 87 8.57 -4.48 20.86
CA LEU A 87 7.71 -5.68 20.71
C LEU A 87 6.27 -5.50 21.21
N GLY A 88 5.77 -4.26 21.28
CA GLY A 88 4.42 -3.97 21.76
C GLY A 88 3.52 -3.44 20.65
N ILE A 89 2.21 -3.67 20.76
CA ILE A 89 1.19 -3.10 19.87
C ILE A 89 0.31 -2.09 20.64
N PRO A 90 -0.29 -1.09 19.98
CA PRO A 90 -0.15 -0.78 18.54
C PRO A 90 1.27 -0.29 18.20
N LEU A 91 1.75 -0.63 17.01
CA LEU A 91 3.07 -0.21 16.51
C LEU A 91 2.97 0.18 15.05
N ILE A 92 3.46 1.36 14.71
CA ILE A 92 3.60 1.84 13.33
C ILE A 92 5.07 2.09 13.01
N ILE A 93 5.51 1.64 11.83
CA ILE A 93 6.89 1.77 11.35
C ILE A 93 6.84 2.48 9.99
N PHE A 94 7.56 3.59 9.86
CA PHE A 94 7.75 4.33 8.60
C PHE A 94 9.09 4.01 7.96
N ASN A 95 10.14 3.87 8.78
CA ASN A 95 11.50 3.50 8.37
C ASN A 95 12.32 3.19 9.64
N LYS A 96 13.64 3.00 9.48
CA LYS A 96 14.56 2.68 10.60
C LYS A 96 14.62 3.76 11.67
N ASP A 97 14.45 5.03 11.29
CA ASP A 97 14.61 6.16 12.20
C ASP A 97 13.27 6.64 12.77
N LYS A 98 12.15 6.21 12.19
CA LYS A 98 10.81 6.70 12.50
C LYS A 98 9.80 5.58 12.68
N HIS A 99 9.45 5.33 13.93
CA HIS A 99 8.39 4.43 14.35
C HIS A 99 7.72 4.94 15.64
N PHE A 100 6.49 4.51 15.92
CA PHE A 100 5.80 4.82 17.16
C PHE A 100 5.16 3.58 17.74
N LYS A 101 5.41 3.32 19.03
CA LYS A 101 4.85 2.22 19.79
C LYS A 101 3.93 2.75 20.88
N GLY A 102 2.73 2.17 20.98
CA GLY A 102 1.70 2.59 21.92
C GLY A 102 0.83 3.72 21.37
N ASP A 103 -0.42 3.73 21.84
CA ASP A 103 -1.47 4.61 21.35
C ASP A 103 -1.15 6.10 21.46
N LYS A 104 -0.65 6.55 22.63
CA LYS A 104 -0.35 7.97 22.88
C LYS A 104 0.63 8.55 21.86
N LEU A 105 1.70 7.81 21.54
CA LEU A 105 2.70 8.28 20.59
C LEU A 105 2.17 8.27 19.17
N ILE A 106 1.38 7.26 18.79
CA ILE A 106 0.76 7.20 17.46
C ILE A 106 -0.22 8.35 17.28
N LEU A 107 -1.21 8.48 18.17
CA LEU A 107 -2.24 9.52 18.11
C LEU A 107 -1.64 10.94 18.11
N GLY A 108 -0.58 11.16 18.88
CA GLY A 108 0.04 12.47 19.00
C GLY A 108 0.93 12.88 17.83
N ASN A 109 1.42 11.95 16.99
CA ASN A 109 2.51 12.24 16.05
C ASN A 109 2.28 11.75 14.62
N ILE A 110 1.33 10.86 14.37
CA ILE A 110 1.21 10.18 13.07
C ILE A 110 0.88 11.15 11.92
N SER A 111 -0.10 12.03 12.10
CA SER A 111 -0.52 12.98 11.05
C SER A 111 0.61 13.93 10.66
N GLU A 112 1.25 14.59 11.64
CA GLU A 112 2.39 15.48 11.38
C GLU A 112 3.56 14.73 10.74
N THR A 113 3.78 13.47 11.12
CA THR A 113 4.86 12.66 10.54
C THR A 113 4.60 12.34 9.08
N ILE A 114 3.37 11.95 8.72
CA ILE A 114 2.97 11.73 7.33
C ILE A 114 3.08 13.03 6.54
N ASP A 115 2.60 14.15 7.09
CA ASP A 115 2.66 15.46 6.44
C ASP A 115 4.10 15.89 6.15
N ARG A 116 5.03 15.65 7.09
CA ARG A 116 6.45 15.98 6.92
C ARG A 116 7.16 15.05 5.95
N LEU A 117 6.86 13.75 5.98
CA LEU A 117 7.48 12.79 5.08
C LEU A 117 7.00 12.97 3.64
N ASN A 118 5.71 13.30 3.46
CA ASN A 118 5.00 13.33 2.19
C ASN A 118 4.90 11.96 1.49
N SER A 119 6.01 11.26 1.34
CA SER A 119 6.14 9.91 0.82
C SER A 119 7.33 9.17 1.46
N ASN A 120 7.30 7.84 1.42
CA ASN A 120 8.42 6.99 1.84
C ASN A 120 8.24 5.56 1.28
N PRO A 121 9.34 4.85 1.00
CA PRO A 121 9.25 3.45 0.59
C PRO A 121 8.66 2.60 1.72
N CYS A 122 7.99 1.51 1.35
CA CYS A 122 7.41 0.53 2.25
C CYS A 122 8.50 -0.19 3.05
N PRO A 123 8.44 -0.16 4.40
CA PRO A 123 9.35 -0.94 5.24
C PRO A 123 9.16 -2.45 5.04
N LEU A 124 10.27 -3.19 4.95
CA LEU A 124 10.27 -4.64 4.82
C LEU A 124 10.90 -5.32 6.04
N LYS A 125 10.52 -6.58 6.28
CA LYS A 125 10.89 -7.34 7.49
C LYS A 125 12.40 -7.46 7.73
N ASP A 126 13.21 -7.40 6.67
CA ASP A 126 14.67 -7.52 6.69
C ASP A 126 15.38 -6.17 6.93
N GLY A 127 14.63 -5.10 7.18
CA GLY A 127 15.18 -3.76 7.36
C GLY A 127 15.45 -3.02 6.05
N SER A 128 15.21 -3.62 4.89
CA SER A 128 15.20 -2.91 3.62
C SER A 128 13.85 -2.19 3.41
N SER A 129 13.75 -1.46 2.32
CA SER A 129 12.52 -0.78 1.92
C SER A 129 12.38 -0.80 0.41
N ALA A 130 11.15 -0.87 -0.09
CA ALA A 130 10.85 -0.83 -1.52
C ALA A 130 9.81 0.27 -1.81
N THR A 131 9.93 0.95 -2.95
CA THR A 131 8.82 1.80 -3.41
C THR A 131 7.57 0.95 -3.65
N PHE A 132 6.38 1.56 -3.64
CA PHE A 132 5.16 0.77 -3.86
C PHE A 132 5.15 0.09 -5.23
N ASP A 133 5.74 0.71 -6.26
CA ASP A 133 5.86 0.15 -7.61
C ASP A 133 6.78 -1.07 -7.67
N GLU A 134 7.84 -1.09 -6.86
CA GLU A 134 8.77 -2.23 -6.74
C GLU A 134 8.29 -3.30 -5.74
N LEU A 135 7.36 -2.96 -4.85
CA LEU A 135 6.89 -3.87 -3.80
C LEU A 135 6.16 -5.08 -4.40
N HIS A 136 6.56 -6.29 -4.01
CA HIS A 136 5.82 -7.51 -4.35
C HIS A 136 4.82 -7.85 -3.23
N LEU A 137 3.55 -7.48 -3.42
CA LEU A 137 2.47 -7.70 -2.45
C LEU A 137 2.28 -9.19 -2.16
N THR A 138 2.42 -10.04 -3.17
CA THR A 138 2.24 -11.49 -3.05
C THR A 138 3.31 -12.15 -2.18
N THR A 139 4.50 -11.56 -2.08
CA THR A 139 5.64 -12.11 -1.30
C THR A 139 5.79 -11.45 0.07
N LEU A 140 4.89 -10.55 0.47
CA LEU A 140 4.86 -10.04 1.84
C LEU A 140 4.59 -11.21 2.80
N PRO A 141 5.39 -11.35 3.87
CA PRO A 141 5.32 -12.51 4.76
C PRO A 141 4.03 -12.54 5.57
N GLY A 142 3.62 -13.73 6.01
CA GLY A 142 2.44 -13.92 6.85
C GLY A 142 1.13 -13.63 6.10
N LYS A 143 0.15 -13.06 6.83
CA LYS A 143 -1.17 -12.68 6.31
C LYS A 143 -1.41 -11.19 6.49
N PRO A 144 -0.69 -10.33 5.76
CA PRO A 144 -0.96 -8.91 5.82
C PRO A 144 -2.37 -8.61 5.28
N LYS A 145 -2.97 -7.53 5.77
CA LYS A 145 -4.00 -6.80 5.03
C LYS A 145 -3.39 -5.52 4.49
N ILE A 146 -3.64 -5.22 3.23
CA ILE A 146 -3.05 -4.04 2.57
C ILE A 146 -4.18 -3.06 2.31
N TRP A 147 -4.06 -1.87 2.88
CA TRP A 147 -5.07 -0.82 2.84
C TRP A 147 -4.62 0.33 1.94
N LYS A 148 -5.52 0.81 1.08
CA LYS A 148 -5.40 2.06 0.32
C LYS A 148 -6.79 2.66 0.13
N GLY A 149 -7.03 3.84 0.68
CA GLY A 149 -8.34 4.48 0.62
C GLY A 149 -9.42 3.60 1.25
N GLU A 150 -10.53 3.39 0.54
CA GLU A 150 -11.63 2.51 0.95
C GLU A 150 -11.41 1.04 0.57
N LYS A 151 -10.22 0.68 0.05
CA LYS A 151 -9.94 -0.67 -0.46
C LYS A 151 -8.99 -1.41 0.46
N ILE A 152 -9.29 -2.70 0.61
CA ILE A 152 -8.49 -3.64 1.38
C ILE A 152 -8.22 -4.90 0.56
N LEU A 153 -6.96 -5.28 0.46
CA LEU A 153 -6.58 -6.63 0.05
C LEU A 153 -6.35 -7.50 1.27
N VAL A 154 -7.02 -8.64 1.31
CA VAL A 154 -6.89 -9.64 2.38
C VAL A 154 -6.31 -10.92 1.78
N ARG A 155 -5.17 -11.38 2.32
CA ARG A 155 -4.59 -12.66 1.90
C ARG A 155 -5.42 -13.83 2.42
N ILE A 156 -5.97 -14.62 1.50
CA ILE A 156 -6.65 -15.90 1.78
C ILE A 156 -5.76 -17.11 1.43
N GLY A 157 -4.92 -16.97 0.39
CA GLY A 157 -3.99 -18.00 -0.07
C GLY A 157 -2.64 -18.00 0.67
N SER A 158 -1.67 -18.71 0.12
CA SER A 158 -0.31 -18.80 0.64
C SER A 158 0.53 -17.57 0.23
N GLU A 159 1.70 -17.43 0.83
CA GLU A 159 2.72 -16.51 0.33
C GLU A 159 3.13 -16.90 -1.10
N GLY A 160 3.30 -15.90 -1.97
CA GLY A 160 3.57 -16.09 -3.40
C GLY A 160 2.32 -16.29 -4.27
N ASP A 161 1.17 -16.64 -3.69
CA ASP A 161 -0.07 -16.80 -4.46
C ASP A 161 -0.63 -15.43 -4.92
N GLY A 162 -1.13 -15.39 -6.16
CA GLY A 162 -1.78 -14.23 -6.76
C GLY A 162 -0.95 -13.56 -7.86
N ASP A 163 -1.57 -12.60 -8.56
CA ASP A 163 -0.93 -11.78 -9.58
C ASP A 163 -0.62 -10.41 -8.99
N ASN A 164 0.66 -10.11 -8.76
CA ASN A 164 1.10 -8.88 -8.10
C ASN A 164 0.65 -7.61 -8.86
N ALA A 165 0.73 -7.62 -10.19
CA ALA A 165 0.36 -6.46 -10.99
C ALA A 165 -1.15 -6.23 -10.89
N LEU A 166 -1.94 -7.29 -11.02
CA LEU A 166 -3.38 -7.20 -10.87
C LEU A 166 -3.79 -6.73 -9.47
N LEU A 167 -3.15 -7.22 -8.41
CA LEU A 167 -3.45 -6.79 -7.04
C LEU A 167 -3.15 -5.31 -6.82
N LYS A 168 -2.05 -4.79 -7.37
CA LYS A 168 -1.76 -3.35 -7.34
C LYS A 168 -2.82 -2.57 -8.09
N ASP A 169 -3.17 -2.98 -9.31
CA ASP A 169 -4.21 -2.33 -10.10
C ASP A 169 -5.54 -2.27 -9.34
N LEU A 170 -5.94 -3.35 -8.67
CA LEU A 170 -7.17 -3.41 -7.88
C LEU A 170 -7.14 -2.45 -6.67
N LEU A 171 -5.97 -2.26 -6.04
CA LEU A 171 -5.81 -1.28 -4.97
C LEU A 171 -5.86 0.15 -5.49
N THR A 172 -5.17 0.44 -6.58
CA THR A 172 -4.93 1.82 -7.01
C THR A 172 -6.00 2.38 -7.94
N THR A 173 -6.67 1.54 -8.72
CA THR A 173 -7.65 1.97 -9.74
C THR A 173 -8.89 2.62 -9.16
N GLU A 174 -9.32 3.77 -9.68
CA GLU A 174 -10.66 4.31 -9.38
C GLU A 174 -11.76 3.59 -10.20
N ASP A 175 -11.40 3.06 -11.38
CA ASP A 175 -12.31 2.29 -12.23
C ASP A 175 -12.11 0.78 -12.01
N PHE A 176 -12.75 0.27 -10.96
CA PHE A 176 -12.72 -1.15 -10.62
C PHE A 176 -13.32 -2.03 -11.72
N LEU A 177 -14.38 -1.57 -12.40
CA LEU A 177 -15.08 -2.34 -13.42
C LEU A 177 -14.17 -2.63 -14.63
N SER A 178 -13.34 -1.66 -15.03
CA SER A 178 -12.39 -1.84 -16.13
C SER A 178 -11.37 -2.95 -15.85
N ILE A 179 -10.93 -3.08 -14.60
CA ILE A 179 -10.00 -4.13 -14.18
C ILE A 179 -10.74 -5.47 -14.13
N LEU A 180 -11.94 -5.53 -13.55
CA LEU A 180 -12.73 -6.76 -13.49
C LEU A 180 -13.04 -7.36 -14.87
N GLN A 181 -13.32 -6.53 -15.89
CA GLN A 181 -13.59 -7.01 -17.24
C GLN A 181 -12.40 -7.71 -17.89
N LYS A 182 -11.17 -7.36 -17.49
CA LYS A 182 -9.93 -7.97 -17.99
C LYS A 182 -9.64 -9.33 -17.34
N ILE A 183 -10.26 -9.59 -16.20
CA ILE A 183 -10.02 -10.78 -15.39
C ILE A 183 -10.97 -11.90 -15.86
N LYS A 184 -10.41 -13.02 -16.34
CA LYS A 184 -11.19 -14.18 -16.81
C LYS A 184 -11.86 -15.01 -15.70
N PHE A 185 -11.71 -14.63 -14.43
CA PHE A 185 -12.21 -15.40 -13.30
C PHE A 185 -13.72 -15.23 -13.10
N ARG A 186 -14.37 -16.29 -12.62
CA ARG A 186 -15.77 -16.25 -12.20
C ARG A 186 -15.85 -15.55 -10.85
N PHE A 187 -16.14 -14.26 -10.85
CA PHE A 187 -16.49 -13.56 -9.63
C PHE A 187 -17.77 -14.16 -9.06
N ARG A 188 -17.75 -14.46 -7.76
CA ARG A 188 -18.97 -14.71 -7.01
C ARG A 188 -19.20 -13.47 -6.17
N PRO A 189 -20.19 -12.62 -6.51
CA PRO A 189 -20.61 -11.58 -5.58
C PRO A 189 -21.06 -12.27 -4.28
N ILE A 190 -20.53 -11.80 -3.17
CA ILE A 190 -20.95 -12.23 -1.84
C ILE A 190 -21.85 -11.11 -1.33
N GLU A 191 -23.14 -11.41 -1.16
CA GLU A 191 -24.03 -10.46 -0.49
C GLU A 191 -23.62 -10.36 0.98
N PRO A 192 -23.42 -9.13 1.50
CA PRO A 192 -23.09 -8.96 2.91
C PRO A 192 -24.24 -9.48 3.77
N LEU A 193 -23.91 -10.25 4.81
CA LEU A 193 -24.90 -10.61 5.81
C LEU A 193 -25.30 -9.34 6.57
N PRO A 194 -26.61 -9.05 6.73
CA PRO A 194 -27.04 -7.92 7.52
C PRO A 194 -26.55 -8.09 8.96
N VAL A 195 -25.78 -7.11 9.44
CA VAL A 195 -25.34 -7.07 10.84
C VAL A 195 -26.48 -6.47 11.65
N MET A 196 -27.00 -7.23 12.62
CA MET A 196 -27.91 -6.65 13.62
C MET A 196 -27.12 -5.65 14.46
N LEU A 197 -27.48 -4.37 14.34
CA LEU A 197 -27.02 -3.34 15.27
C LEU A 197 -27.78 -3.55 16.58
N PHE A 198 -27.06 -3.93 17.64
CA PHE A 198 -27.59 -4.05 19.00
C PHE A 198 -27.49 -2.72 19.75
#